data_AF-A0A7S8ENN8-F1
#
_entry.id   AF-A0A7S8ENN8-F1
#
_cell.length_a   1.000
_cell.length_b   1.000
_cell.length_c   1.000
_cell.angle_alpha   90.00
_cell.angle_beta   90.00
_cell.angle_gamma   90.00
#
_symmetry.space_group_name_H-M   'P 1'
#
loop_
_entity.id
_entity.type
_entity.pdbx_description
1 polymer ?
#
loop_
_entity_poly.entity_id
_entity_poly.type
_entity_poly.pdbx_seq_one_letter_code
_entity_poly.pdbx_strand_id
1 'polypeptide(L)'
;MTPVSFSYGALEPDLAKHMRRARMRILTRLKRTTSDMLETGRDLATIRAAVSGSVFGLWVVSECGITSRTAQLFMRASEVFGERCEIISQIPPTSVMKLAAPNVPDNVREMLVNRLTSGDRLRNRDIDEAVREARPAKPTCDSEWNAAREVAAAMASVRRKAKFSTNFKTEDDELLLADFYAAWGALPSYLRSQALRDIDASDHLEEVLS
;
A
#
# COMPACT_ATOMS: atom_id res chain seq x y z
N MET A 1 0.11 -28.66 6.14
CA MET A 1 0.06 -28.90 7.61
C MET A 1 -1.37 -28.67 8.07
N THR A 2 -1.95 -29.56 8.88
CA THR A 2 -3.31 -29.40 9.41
C THR A 2 -3.35 -28.28 10.45
N PRO A 3 -4.37 -27.41 10.44
CA PRO A 3 -4.44 -26.29 11.37
C PRO A 3 -4.58 -26.80 12.80
N VAL A 4 -3.68 -26.35 13.69
CA VAL A 4 -3.72 -26.66 15.13
C VAL A 4 -5.01 -26.10 15.72
N SER A 5 -6.01 -26.95 15.93
CA SER A 5 -7.29 -26.58 16.52
C SER A 5 -7.19 -26.56 18.05
N PHE A 6 -7.87 -25.59 18.68
CA PHE A 6 -7.96 -25.58 20.14
C PHE A 6 -8.88 -26.72 20.60
N SER A 7 -8.39 -27.61 21.45
CA SER A 7 -9.18 -28.73 21.99
C SER A 7 -10.02 -28.27 23.17
N TYR A 8 -11.34 -28.26 22.99
CA TYR A 8 -12.31 -27.97 24.06
C TYR A 8 -12.58 -29.17 24.97
N GLY A 9 -12.15 -30.38 24.59
CA GLY A 9 -12.48 -31.61 25.32
C GLY A 9 -11.78 -31.75 26.67
N ALA A 10 -10.69 -30.99 26.89
CA ALA A 10 -9.96 -30.97 28.16
C ALA A 10 -10.54 -29.97 29.18
N LEU A 11 -11.62 -29.26 28.84
CA LEU A 11 -12.23 -28.25 29.68
C LEU A 11 -13.48 -28.79 30.37
N GLU A 12 -13.80 -28.20 31.52
CA GLU A 12 -15.10 -28.36 32.16
C GLU A 12 -16.23 -27.97 31.16
N PRO A 13 -17.33 -28.76 31.08
CA PRO A 13 -18.37 -28.57 30.06
C PRO A 13 -18.97 -27.16 29.98
N ASP A 14 -19.24 -26.51 31.11
CA ASP A 14 -19.82 -25.17 31.14
C ASP A 14 -18.81 -24.10 30.71
N LEU A 15 -17.53 -24.23 31.10
CA LEU A 15 -16.45 -23.40 30.59
C LEU A 15 -16.29 -23.56 29.07
N ALA A 16 -16.30 -24.79 28.55
CA ALA A 16 -16.21 -25.06 27.13
C ALA A 16 -17.38 -24.41 26.35
N LYS A 17 -18.60 -24.50 26.90
CA LYS A 17 -19.80 -23.86 26.34
C LYS A 17 -19.69 -22.33 26.38
N HIS A 18 -19.21 -21.77 27.48
CA HIS A 18 -19.00 -20.33 27.64
C HIS A 18 -17.99 -19.79 26.62
N MET A 19 -16.83 -20.45 26.50
CA MET A 19 -15.77 -20.07 25.55
C MET A 19 -16.26 -20.14 24.10
N ARG A 20 -17.04 -21.15 23.72
CA ARG A 20 -17.63 -21.24 22.36
C ARG A 20 -18.58 -20.08 22.08
N ARG A 21 -19.43 -19.70 23.04
CA ARG A 21 -20.32 -18.53 22.91
C ARG A 21 -19.53 -17.23 22.82
N ALA A 22 -18.51 -17.06 23.66
CA ALA A 22 -17.63 -15.90 23.61
C ALA A 22 -16.92 -15.78 22.27
N ARG A 23 -16.36 -16.88 21.76
CA ARG A 23 -15.76 -16.96 20.43
C ARG A 23 -16.71 -16.49 19.33
N MET A 24 -17.96 -16.95 19.34
CA MET A 24 -18.95 -16.52 18.33
C MET A 24 -19.12 -15.00 18.35
N ARG A 25 -19.34 -14.41 19.55
CA ARG A 25 -19.50 -12.96 19.69
C ARG A 25 -18.25 -12.19 19.23
N ILE A 26 -17.06 -12.68 19.55
CA ILE A 26 -15.80 -12.07 19.15
C ILE A 26 -15.67 -12.08 17.62
N LEU A 27 -15.91 -13.22 16.97
CA LEU A 27 -15.81 -13.33 15.52
C LEU A 27 -16.85 -12.44 14.80
N THR A 28 -18.09 -12.36 15.32
CA THR A 28 -19.10 -11.44 14.77
C THR A 28 -18.65 -9.98 14.85
N ARG A 29 -18.05 -9.56 15.97
CA ARG A 29 -17.55 -8.19 16.13
C ARG A 29 -16.39 -7.90 15.18
N LEU A 30 -15.44 -8.84 15.06
CA LEU A 30 -14.32 -8.71 14.11
C LEU A 30 -14.82 -8.61 12.67
N LYS A 31 -15.82 -9.41 12.29
CA LYS A 31 -16.45 -9.34 10.96
C LYS A 31 -17.00 -7.93 10.70
N ARG A 32 -17.76 -7.39 11.64
CA ARG A 32 -18.32 -6.04 11.54
C ARG A 32 -17.22 -4.99 11.47
N THR A 33 -16.20 -5.06 12.33
CA THR A 33 -15.05 -4.13 12.29
C THR A 33 -14.35 -4.15 10.92
N THR A 34 -14.19 -5.32 10.31
CA THR A 34 -13.64 -5.39 8.95
C THR A 34 -14.56 -4.70 7.93
N SER A 35 -15.88 -4.90 8.01
CA SER A 35 -16.84 -4.21 7.14
C SER A 35 -16.77 -2.69 7.31
N ASP A 36 -16.84 -2.21 8.55
CA ASP A 36 -16.78 -0.79 8.89
C ASP A 36 -15.46 -0.16 8.39
N MET A 37 -14.35 -0.90 8.48
CA MET A 37 -13.04 -0.48 7.96
C MET A 37 -13.06 -0.32 6.44
N LEU A 38 -13.69 -1.22 5.70
CA LEU A 38 -13.79 -1.13 4.25
C LEU A 38 -14.69 0.03 3.82
N GLU A 39 -15.80 0.25 4.52
CA GLU A 39 -16.69 1.41 4.31
C GLU A 39 -15.96 2.71 4.59
N THR A 40 -15.24 2.81 5.71
CA THR A 40 -14.36 3.94 6.03
C THR A 40 -13.35 4.19 4.90
N GLY A 41 -12.79 3.13 4.31
CA GLY A 41 -11.89 3.24 3.17
C GLY A 41 -12.53 3.89 1.94
N ARG A 42 -13.81 3.59 1.65
CA ARG A 42 -14.56 4.20 0.54
C ARG A 42 -14.83 5.69 0.78
N ASP A 43 -15.20 6.05 2.01
CA ASP A 43 -15.43 7.45 2.38
C ASP A 43 -14.13 8.26 2.27
N LEU A 44 -13.03 7.71 2.80
CA LEU A 44 -11.70 8.30 2.68
C LEU A 44 -11.28 8.47 1.21
N ALA A 45 -11.56 7.49 0.35
CA ALA A 45 -11.27 7.58 -1.08
C ALA A 45 -12.07 8.69 -1.76
N THR A 46 -13.35 8.82 -1.42
CA THR A 46 -14.24 9.87 -1.94
C THR A 46 -13.74 11.26 -1.54
N ILE A 47 -13.39 11.45 -0.26
CA ILE A 47 -12.87 12.73 0.22
C ILE A 47 -11.50 13.04 -0.40
N ARG A 48 -10.61 12.04 -0.53
CA ARG A 48 -9.31 12.24 -1.18
C ARG A 48 -9.45 12.69 -2.63
N ALA A 49 -10.45 12.21 -3.35
CA ALA A 49 -10.71 12.63 -4.73
C ALA A 49 -11.22 14.08 -4.82
N ALA A 50 -11.91 14.56 -3.79
CA ALA A 50 -12.46 15.92 -3.73
C ALA A 50 -11.48 16.99 -3.26
N VAL A 51 -10.37 16.60 -2.62
CA VAL A 51 -9.44 17.52 -1.95
C VAL A 51 -8.07 17.48 -2.61
N SER A 52 -7.48 18.65 -2.86
CA SER A 52 -6.18 18.78 -3.51
C SER A 52 -4.99 18.57 -2.56
N GLY A 53 -3.94 17.90 -3.07
CA GLY A 53 -2.61 17.89 -2.48
C GLY A 53 -2.51 17.35 -1.04
N SER A 54 -1.80 18.10 -0.18
CA SER A 54 -1.46 17.71 1.19
C SER A 54 -2.59 17.87 2.21
N VAL A 55 -3.68 18.56 1.85
CA VAL A 55 -4.80 18.89 2.76
C VAL A 55 -5.48 17.63 3.29
N PHE A 56 -5.67 16.61 2.45
CA PHE A 56 -6.23 15.33 2.87
C PHE A 56 -5.43 14.69 4.02
N GLY A 57 -4.10 14.73 3.94
CA GLY A 57 -3.23 14.13 4.95
C GLY A 57 -3.37 14.81 6.32
N LEU A 58 -3.47 16.14 6.33
CA LEU A 58 -3.66 16.92 7.55
C LEU A 58 -5.03 16.69 8.17
N TRP A 59 -6.09 16.72 7.36
CA TRP A 59 -7.47 16.49 7.78
C TRP A 59 -7.65 15.11 8.41
N VAL A 60 -7.09 14.07 7.79
CA VAL A 60 -7.16 12.70 8.34
C VAL A 60 -6.52 12.60 9.73
N VAL A 61 -5.39 13.28 9.94
CA VAL A 61 -4.69 13.25 11.23
C VAL A 61 -5.44 14.08 12.28
N SER A 62 -5.95 15.26 11.93
CA SER A 62 -6.61 16.16 12.87
C SER A 62 -8.03 15.71 13.23
N GLU A 63 -8.84 15.35 12.24
CA GLU A 63 -10.27 15.08 12.43
C GLU A 63 -10.57 13.60 12.67
N CYS A 64 -9.84 12.69 12.01
CA CYS A 64 -10.10 11.25 12.14
C CYS A 64 -9.19 10.56 13.15
N GLY A 65 -8.13 11.21 13.62
CA GLY A 65 -7.21 10.66 14.62
C GLY A 65 -6.41 9.43 14.15
N ILE A 66 -6.31 9.22 12.83
CA ILE A 66 -5.54 8.11 12.24
C ILE A 66 -4.38 8.65 11.40
N THR A 67 -3.34 7.84 11.21
CA THR A 67 -2.23 8.23 10.35
C THR A 67 -2.62 8.21 8.88
N SER A 68 -1.98 9.05 8.06
CA SER A 68 -2.18 9.02 6.59
C SER A 68 -1.87 7.64 6.00
N ARG A 69 -0.94 6.88 6.60
CA ARG A 69 -0.64 5.50 6.21
C ARG A 69 -1.82 4.57 6.47
N THR A 70 -2.45 4.67 7.63
CA THR A 70 -3.65 3.87 7.98
C THR A 70 -4.79 4.19 7.03
N ALA A 71 -5.05 5.47 6.75
CA ALA A 71 -6.08 5.89 5.81
C ALA A 71 -5.84 5.31 4.40
N GLN A 72 -4.60 5.38 3.89
CA GLN A 72 -4.25 4.77 2.60
C GLN A 72 -4.45 3.25 2.58
N LEU A 73 -4.15 2.56 3.68
CA LEU A 73 -4.40 1.12 3.79
C LEU A 73 -5.89 0.79 3.79
N PHE A 74 -6.74 1.59 4.46
CA PHE A 74 -8.19 1.41 4.43
C PHE A 74 -8.75 1.66 3.03
N MET A 75 -8.36 2.76 2.38
CA MET A 75 -8.74 3.05 0.99
C MET A 75 -8.37 1.89 0.06
N ARG A 76 -7.12 1.43 0.13
CA ARG A 76 -6.64 0.33 -0.69
C ARG A 76 -7.36 -0.99 -0.38
N ALA A 77 -7.64 -1.28 0.88
CA ALA A 77 -8.43 -2.45 1.25
C ALA A 77 -9.84 -2.38 0.67
N SER A 78 -10.47 -1.20 0.70
CA SER A 78 -11.79 -0.98 0.12
C SER A 78 -11.80 -1.12 -1.41
N GLU A 79 -10.74 -0.67 -2.08
CA GLU A 79 -10.56 -0.82 -3.52
C GLU A 79 -10.38 -2.30 -3.91
N VAL A 80 -9.50 -3.02 -3.21
CA VAL A 80 -9.15 -4.41 -3.54
C VAL A 80 -10.24 -5.42 -3.15
N PHE A 81 -10.94 -5.19 -2.04
CA PHE A 81 -11.88 -6.15 -1.45
C PHE A 81 -13.31 -5.64 -1.31
N GLY A 82 -13.63 -4.44 -1.81
CA GLY A 82 -14.95 -3.83 -1.63
C GLY A 82 -16.10 -4.72 -2.10
N GLU A 83 -15.94 -5.41 -3.22
CA GLU A 83 -16.94 -6.34 -3.77
C GLU A 83 -16.92 -7.72 -3.08
N ARG A 84 -15.90 -7.99 -2.27
CA ARG A 84 -15.63 -9.27 -1.60
C ARG A 84 -15.70 -9.14 -0.08
N CYS A 85 -16.42 -8.15 0.42
CA CYS A 85 -16.54 -7.84 1.86
C CYS A 85 -16.97 -9.06 2.69
N GLU A 86 -17.95 -9.83 2.20
CA GLU A 86 -18.46 -11.02 2.90
C GLU A 86 -17.40 -12.11 3.10
N ILE A 87 -16.49 -12.28 2.14
CA ILE A 87 -15.42 -13.27 2.21
C ILE A 87 -14.27 -12.73 3.09
N ILE A 88 -13.85 -11.49 2.85
CA ILE A 88 -12.68 -10.92 3.52
C ILE A 88 -12.95 -10.56 4.99
N SER A 89 -14.20 -10.32 5.36
CA SER A 89 -14.60 -10.05 6.74
C SER A 89 -14.50 -11.29 7.66
N GLN A 90 -14.20 -12.47 7.10
CA GLN A 90 -13.92 -13.68 7.88
C GLN A 90 -12.55 -13.67 8.57
N ILE A 91 -11.65 -12.76 8.18
CA ILE A 91 -10.33 -12.57 8.79
C ILE A 91 -10.24 -11.25 9.56
N PRO A 92 -9.29 -11.13 10.52
CA PRO A 92 -9.11 -9.91 11.30
C PRO A 92 -8.74 -8.69 10.44
N PRO A 93 -9.16 -7.46 10.81
CA PRO A 93 -8.89 -6.23 10.03
C PRO A 93 -7.41 -6.01 9.70
N THR A 94 -6.51 -6.35 10.63
CA THR A 94 -5.06 -6.23 10.42
C THR A 94 -4.56 -7.12 9.30
N SER A 95 -5.14 -8.30 9.13
CA SER A 95 -4.82 -9.23 8.05
C SER A 95 -5.35 -8.75 6.72
N VAL A 96 -6.54 -8.15 6.70
CA VAL A 96 -7.12 -7.52 5.50
C VAL A 96 -6.21 -6.39 5.02
N MET A 97 -5.76 -5.50 5.91
CA MET A 97 -4.82 -4.44 5.57
C MET A 97 -3.49 -4.98 5.04
N LYS A 98 -2.96 -6.06 5.63
CA LYS A 98 -1.73 -6.70 5.14
C LYS A 98 -1.90 -7.23 3.73
N LEU A 99 -3.01 -7.91 3.44
CA LEU A 99 -3.32 -8.42 2.10
C LEU A 99 -3.56 -7.31 1.07
N ALA A 100 -4.14 -6.20 1.52
CA ALA A 100 -4.35 -5.03 0.68
C ALA A 100 -3.04 -4.32 0.33
N ALA A 101 -1.94 -4.53 1.07
CA ALA A 101 -0.72 -3.77 0.92
C ALA A 101 -0.13 -3.86 -0.52
N PRO A 102 0.52 -2.79 -1.02
CA PRO A 102 1.06 -2.74 -2.39
C PRO A 102 2.08 -3.81 -2.71
N ASN A 103 2.83 -4.24 -1.72
CA ASN A 103 3.89 -5.23 -1.87
C ASN A 103 3.38 -6.69 -1.84
N VAL A 104 2.05 -6.89 -1.88
CA VAL A 104 1.43 -8.21 -1.99
C VAL A 104 0.98 -8.38 -3.45
N PRO A 105 1.57 -9.34 -4.20
CA PRO A 105 1.17 -9.64 -5.57
C PRO A 105 -0.29 -10.10 -5.70
N ASP A 106 -0.93 -9.80 -6.84
CA ASP A 106 -2.33 -10.15 -7.08
C ASP A 106 -2.60 -11.65 -7.05
N ASN A 107 -1.69 -12.47 -7.60
CA ASN A 107 -1.83 -13.93 -7.57
C ASN A 107 -1.89 -14.49 -6.13
N VAL A 108 -1.20 -13.86 -5.18
CA VAL A 108 -1.23 -14.25 -3.76
C VAL A 108 -2.54 -13.82 -3.12
N ARG A 109 -3.02 -12.61 -3.44
CA ARG A 109 -4.33 -12.14 -2.99
C ARG A 109 -5.42 -13.10 -3.43
N GLU A 110 -5.47 -13.43 -4.72
CA GLU A 110 -6.48 -14.32 -5.29
C GLU A 110 -6.39 -15.73 -4.72
N MET A 111 -5.19 -16.29 -4.56
CA MET A 111 -5.00 -17.58 -3.90
C MET A 111 -5.62 -17.61 -2.49
N LEU A 112 -5.35 -16.58 -1.67
CA LEU A 112 -5.86 -16.52 -0.30
C LEU A 112 -7.35 -16.25 -0.25
N VAL A 113 -7.88 -15.41 -1.15
CA VAL A 113 -9.33 -15.21 -1.29
C VAL A 113 -10.02 -16.51 -1.66
N ASN A 114 -9.49 -17.29 -2.62
CA ASN A 114 -10.06 -18.58 -3.02
C ASN A 114 -10.08 -19.59 -1.85
N ARG A 115 -9.04 -19.59 -1.01
CA ARG A 115 -9.03 -20.40 0.22
C ARG A 115 -10.14 -19.99 1.18
N LEU A 116 -10.34 -18.69 1.40
CA LEU A 116 -11.44 -18.18 2.24
C LEU A 116 -12.81 -18.54 1.67
N THR A 117 -13.01 -18.40 0.35
CA THR A 117 -14.24 -18.80 -0.33
C THR A 117 -14.54 -20.28 -0.16
N SER A 118 -13.50 -21.12 -0.15
CA SER A 118 -13.62 -22.57 0.07
C SER A 118 -13.90 -22.94 1.53
N GLY A 119 -14.02 -21.96 2.43
CA GLY A 119 -14.27 -22.16 3.86
C GLY A 119 -13.01 -22.48 4.67
N ASP A 120 -11.82 -22.32 4.09
CA ASP A 120 -10.56 -22.48 4.82
C ASP A 120 -10.39 -21.39 5.88
N ARG A 121 -9.88 -21.76 7.04
CA ARG A 121 -9.64 -20.84 8.15
C ARG A 121 -8.22 -20.31 8.11
N LEU A 122 -8.03 -19.21 7.38
CA LEU A 122 -6.76 -18.50 7.39
C LEU A 122 -6.49 -17.82 8.74
N ARG A 123 -5.33 -18.09 9.32
CA ARG A 123 -4.78 -17.33 10.45
C ARG A 123 -3.81 -16.27 9.94
N ASN A 124 -3.50 -15.31 10.80
CA ASN A 124 -2.52 -14.27 10.51
C ASN A 124 -1.16 -14.86 10.07
N ARG A 125 -0.75 -16.00 10.65
CA ARG A 125 0.48 -16.69 10.27
C ARG A 125 0.46 -17.19 8.83
N ASP A 126 -0.65 -17.78 8.38
CA ASP A 126 -0.76 -18.31 7.01
C ASP A 126 -0.65 -17.18 5.98
N ILE A 127 -1.23 -16.02 6.32
CA ILE A 127 -1.16 -14.79 5.52
C ILE A 127 0.27 -14.24 5.52
N ASP A 128 0.90 -14.15 6.69
CA ASP A 128 2.27 -13.65 6.81
C ASP A 128 3.27 -14.54 6.06
N GLU A 129 3.07 -15.85 6.07
CA GLU A 129 3.90 -16.82 5.35
C GLU A 129 3.74 -16.68 3.84
N ALA A 130 2.49 -16.66 3.34
CA ALA A 130 2.21 -16.47 1.92
C ALA A 130 2.75 -15.12 1.39
N VAL A 131 2.61 -14.04 2.16
CA VAL A 131 3.15 -12.72 1.80
C VAL A 131 4.67 -12.70 1.82
N ARG A 132 5.30 -13.41 2.76
CA ARG A 132 6.76 -13.53 2.84
C ARG A 132 7.33 -14.30 1.67
N GLU A 133 6.73 -15.42 1.29
CA GLU A 133 7.18 -16.27 0.19
C GLU A 133 7.04 -15.59 -1.17
N ALA A 134 6.01 -14.77 -1.33
CA ALA A 134 5.75 -14.09 -2.58
C ALA A 134 6.40 -12.70 -2.70
N ARG A 135 7.08 -12.23 -1.67
CA ARG A 135 7.84 -10.98 -1.76
C ARG A 135 8.98 -11.19 -2.78
N PRO A 136 9.07 -10.41 -3.87
CA PRO A 136 10.30 -10.37 -4.64
C PRO A 136 11.43 -9.95 -3.71
N ALA A 137 12.65 -10.46 -3.97
CA ALA A 137 13.83 -10.01 -3.26
C ALA A 137 13.84 -8.48 -3.27
N LYS A 138 13.99 -7.85 -2.09
CA LYS A 138 14.11 -6.39 -2.00
C LYS A 138 15.18 -5.97 -3.02
N PRO A 139 14.89 -5.03 -3.94
CA PRO A 139 15.96 -4.45 -4.73
C PRO A 139 17.02 -3.96 -3.74
N THR A 140 18.27 -4.35 -4.00
CA THR A 140 19.38 -4.00 -3.12
C THR A 140 19.50 -2.48 -3.11
N CYS A 141 20.01 -1.93 -2.00
CA CYS A 141 20.33 -0.51 -1.85
C CYS A 141 20.98 0.01 -3.15
N ASP A 142 21.96 -0.72 -3.68
CA ASP A 142 22.69 -0.36 -4.89
C ASP A 142 21.80 -0.25 -6.14
N SER A 143 20.85 -1.17 -6.33
CA SER A 143 19.92 -1.12 -7.48
C SER A 143 18.89 0.00 -7.38
N GLU A 144 18.42 0.31 -6.16
CA GLU A 144 17.50 1.43 -5.91
C GLU A 144 18.20 2.79 -6.10
N TRP A 145 19.47 2.90 -5.68
CA TRP A 145 20.31 4.09 -5.89
C TRP A 145 20.70 4.27 -7.35
N ASN A 146 21.01 3.21 -8.08
CA ASN A 146 21.34 3.29 -9.50
C ASN A 146 20.13 3.76 -10.33
N ALA A 147 18.94 3.22 -10.08
CA ALA A 147 17.71 3.67 -10.73
C ALA A 147 17.40 5.14 -10.41
N ALA A 148 17.59 5.58 -9.16
CA ALA A 148 17.43 6.98 -8.78
C ALA A 148 18.45 7.91 -9.48
N ARG A 149 19.71 7.49 -9.63
CA ARG A 149 20.75 8.24 -10.34
C ARG A 149 20.46 8.35 -11.83
N GLU A 150 19.98 7.30 -12.48
CA GLU A 150 19.60 7.32 -13.89
C GLU A 150 18.46 8.31 -14.14
N VAL A 151 17.43 8.30 -13.27
CA VAL A 151 16.30 9.24 -13.37
C VAL A 151 16.74 10.70 -13.08
N ALA A 152 17.66 10.91 -12.12
CA ALA A 152 18.25 12.23 -11.86
C ALA A 152 19.09 12.74 -13.05
N ALA A 153 19.89 11.89 -13.68
CA ALA A 153 20.69 12.22 -14.85
C ALA A 153 19.81 12.53 -16.08
N ALA A 154 18.71 11.80 -16.26
CA ALA A 154 17.70 12.09 -17.27
C ALA A 154 17.05 13.46 -17.03
N MET A 155 16.67 13.79 -15.78
CA MET A 155 16.16 15.12 -15.42
C MET A 155 17.14 16.25 -15.72
N ALA A 156 18.41 16.11 -15.35
CA ALA A 156 19.43 17.12 -15.62
C ALA A 156 19.62 17.34 -17.13
N SER A 157 19.40 16.31 -17.95
CA SER A 157 19.50 16.38 -19.41
C SER A 157 18.28 17.06 -20.05
N VAL A 158 17.07 16.73 -19.58
CA VAL A 158 15.82 17.39 -20.01
C VAL A 158 15.81 18.86 -19.59
N ARG A 159 16.20 19.17 -18.34
CA ARG A 159 16.29 20.53 -17.80
C ARG A 159 17.35 21.38 -18.53
N ARG A 160 18.49 20.80 -18.94
CA ARG A 160 19.48 21.47 -19.78
C ARG A 160 18.94 21.79 -21.18
N LYS A 161 18.27 20.85 -21.83
CA LYS A 161 17.61 21.09 -23.13
C LYS A 161 16.52 22.18 -23.04
N ALA A 162 15.76 22.19 -21.95
CA ALA A 162 14.74 23.22 -21.69
C ALA A 162 15.33 24.61 -21.37
N LYS A 163 16.47 24.70 -20.66
CA LYS A 163 17.18 25.97 -20.39
C LYS A 163 17.82 26.57 -21.65
N PHE A 164 18.21 25.76 -22.64
CA PHE A 164 18.91 26.23 -23.85
C PHE A 164 18.05 26.37 -25.12
N SER A 165 16.82 25.84 -25.13
CA SER A 165 15.93 25.93 -26.31
C SER A 165 14.73 26.83 -26.06
N THR A 166 14.62 27.91 -26.83
CA THR A 166 13.42 28.77 -26.90
C THR A 166 12.24 28.11 -27.62
N ASN A 167 12.36 26.85 -28.09
CA ASN A 167 11.31 26.13 -28.80
C ASN A 167 11.26 24.66 -28.34
N PHE A 168 10.58 24.42 -27.22
CA PHE A 168 10.26 23.09 -26.67
C PHE A 168 8.84 22.73 -27.12
N LYS A 169 8.68 22.33 -28.40
CA LYS A 169 7.37 22.15 -29.06
C LYS A 169 7.37 20.97 -30.06
N THR A 170 8.10 19.90 -29.81
CA THR A 170 7.99 18.68 -30.63
C THR A 170 7.24 17.58 -29.89
N GLU A 171 6.48 16.75 -30.61
CA GLU A 171 5.74 15.59 -30.04
C GLU A 171 6.67 14.63 -29.29
N ASP A 172 7.92 14.50 -29.74
CA ASP A 172 8.94 13.67 -29.09
C ASP A 172 9.33 14.20 -27.68
N ASP A 173 9.27 15.52 -27.47
CA ASP A 173 9.57 16.14 -26.17
C ASP A 173 8.43 15.90 -25.16
N GLU A 174 7.17 15.87 -25.62
CA GLU A 174 6.00 15.57 -24.78
C GLU A 174 5.94 14.10 -24.37
N LEU A 175 6.26 13.19 -25.29
CA LEU A 175 6.38 11.75 -25.01
C LEU A 175 7.51 11.46 -24.02
N LEU A 176 8.66 12.13 -24.18
CA LEU A 176 9.78 12.04 -23.22
C LEU A 176 9.39 12.53 -21.83
N LEU A 177 8.59 13.59 -21.72
CA LEU A 177 8.09 14.08 -20.44
C LEU A 177 7.07 13.11 -19.82
N ALA A 178 6.19 12.51 -20.61
CA ALA A 178 5.19 11.56 -20.14
C ALA A 178 5.82 10.27 -19.57
N ASP A 179 6.75 9.66 -20.30
CA ASP A 179 7.50 8.48 -19.84
C ASP A 179 8.35 8.81 -18.61
N PHE A 180 8.91 10.01 -18.58
CA PHE A 180 9.64 10.52 -17.43
C PHE A 180 8.76 10.69 -16.19
N TYR A 181 7.59 11.33 -16.29
CA TYR A 181 6.67 11.51 -15.16
C TYR A 181 6.10 10.17 -14.67
N ALA A 182 5.92 9.19 -15.56
CA ALA A 182 5.56 7.83 -15.17
C ALA A 182 6.69 7.15 -14.35
N ALA A 183 7.94 7.24 -14.81
CA ALA A 183 9.11 6.71 -14.11
C ALA A 183 9.38 7.41 -12.77
N TRP A 184 9.28 8.74 -12.73
CA TRP A 184 9.38 9.55 -11.52
C TRP A 184 8.24 9.26 -10.54
N GLY A 185 7.03 9.07 -11.05
CA GLY A 185 5.85 8.68 -10.28
C GLY A 185 6.01 7.34 -9.58
N ALA A 186 6.71 6.40 -10.23
CA ALA A 186 6.98 5.06 -9.72
C ALA A 186 8.07 5.00 -8.63
N LEU A 187 8.90 6.04 -8.47
CA LEU A 187 9.94 6.07 -7.45
C LEU A 187 9.35 6.22 -6.02
N PRO A 188 9.88 5.47 -5.03
CA PRO A 188 9.62 5.72 -3.61
C PRO A 188 9.89 7.17 -3.21
N SER A 189 9.04 7.73 -2.33
CA SER A 189 9.05 9.16 -1.97
C SER A 189 10.40 9.67 -1.44
N TYR A 190 11.14 8.84 -0.71
CA TYR A 190 12.45 9.22 -0.16
C TYR A 190 13.54 9.34 -1.23
N LEU A 191 13.46 8.55 -2.32
CA LEU A 191 14.38 8.65 -3.46
C LEU A 191 14.10 9.88 -4.31
N ARG A 192 12.82 10.25 -4.48
CA ARG A 192 12.45 11.52 -5.12
C ARG A 192 13.01 12.73 -4.37
N SER A 193 12.89 12.76 -3.04
CA SER A 193 13.43 13.84 -2.21
C SER A 193 14.95 13.94 -2.29
N GLN A 194 15.66 12.81 -2.39
CA GLN A 194 17.11 12.82 -2.56
C GLN A 194 17.54 13.28 -3.96
N ALA A 195 16.90 12.76 -5.01
CA ALA A 195 17.21 13.14 -6.39
C ALA A 195 17.01 14.65 -6.62
N LEU A 196 16.00 15.28 -6.01
CA LEU A 196 15.83 16.74 -6.04
C LEU A 196 17.00 17.49 -5.39
N ARG A 197 17.52 16.99 -4.26
CA ARG A 197 18.69 17.58 -3.59
C ARG A 197 19.95 17.48 -4.43
N ASP A 198 20.15 16.36 -5.10
CA ASP A 198 21.32 16.14 -5.96
C ASP A 198 21.27 17.02 -7.22
N ILE A 199 20.06 17.30 -7.74
CA ILE A 199 19.83 18.23 -8.85
C ILE A 199 20.12 19.67 -8.42
N ASP A 200 19.62 20.12 -7.27
CA ASP A 200 19.87 21.48 -6.77
C ASP A 200 21.36 21.70 -6.41
N ALA A 201 22.03 20.67 -5.90
CA ALA A 201 23.46 20.71 -5.64
C ALA A 201 24.30 20.84 -6.92
N SER A 202 23.85 20.24 -8.03
CA SER A 202 24.50 20.38 -9.34
C SER A 202 24.36 21.79 -9.92
N ASP A 203 23.20 22.44 -9.74
CA ASP A 203 22.97 23.81 -10.23
C ASP A 203 23.81 24.84 -9.44
N HIS A 204 23.98 24.64 -8.12
CA HIS A 204 24.83 25.51 -7.30
C HIS A 204 26.33 25.40 -7.61
N LEU A 205 26.79 24.25 -8.12
CA LEU A 205 28.20 24.08 -8.51
C LEU A 205 28.52 24.76 -9.85
N GLU A 206 27.57 24.82 -10.79
CA GLU A 206 27.76 25.55 -12.05
C GLU A 206 27.65 27.08 -11.88
N GLU A 207 26.81 27.57 -10.96
CA GLU A 207 26.68 29.01 -10.67
C GLU A 207 27.91 29.60 -9.94
N VAL A 208 28.65 28.77 -9.19
CA VAL A 208 29.90 29.16 -8.51
C VAL A 208 31.12 29.06 -9.43
N LEU A 209 31.02 28.34 -10.55
CA LEU A 209 32.10 28.13 -11.52
C LEU A 209 31.94 28.94 -12.83
N SER A 210 30.88 29.74 -12.96
CA SER A 210 30.64 30.68 -14.06
C SER A 210 30.89 32.13 -13.64
#